data_AF-A0A0A1U6H3-F1
#
_entry.id   AF-A0A0A1U6H3-F1
#
_cell.length_a   1.000
_cell.length_b   1.000
_cell.length_c   1.000
_cell.angle_alpha   90.00
_cell.angle_beta   90.00
_cell.angle_gamma   90.00
#
_symmetry.space_group_name_H-M   'P 1'
#
loop_
_entity.id
_entity.type
_entity.pdbx_description
1 polymer ?
#
loop_
_entity_poly.entity_id
_entity_poly.type
_entity_poly.pdbx_seq_one_letter_code
_entity_poly.pdbx_strand_id
1 'polypeptide(L)'
;MAKAKQLFPNFEQQQDDFETLFYFGTSDDEDTITLEKRDFIFNMISKNLDPRGMMPTVEDMCEVAYKIATFGGKKGLDIEDYMRIRQKVTDEEITREEALESYEYYDIYKDNILNNVAFVNSVNEEQPIDETDPPLLVDRKMKRYAYKVLKREDKDHSNVFGREKFLKAMKSVILEMESNVTENDENLLLFIYKLKEHNNEIDSETFMNLVVTCLICFNDVMEEDTLNNKDILESVFLWFVGKDKKFMSLEKLDFVLEKLNMSINNENIIEFLKQSGCETGIFVNDFIDLFEWLGI
;
A
#
# COMPACT_ATOMS: atom_id res chain seq x y z
N MET A 1 -16.28 7.43 -32.13
CA MET A 1 -15.87 7.26 -33.54
C MET A 1 -15.86 8.56 -34.38
N ALA A 2 -16.99 9.23 -34.65
CA ALA A 2 -17.03 10.39 -35.56
C ALA A 2 -16.14 11.58 -35.13
N LYS A 3 -16.05 11.84 -33.82
CA LYS A 3 -15.23 12.91 -33.24
C LYS A 3 -13.71 12.63 -33.33
N ALA A 4 -13.30 11.36 -33.32
CA ALA A 4 -11.91 10.95 -33.44
C ALA A 4 -11.43 11.01 -34.91
N LYS A 5 -12.27 10.58 -35.86
CA LYS A 5 -12.02 10.74 -37.30
C LYS A 5 -11.87 12.20 -37.75
N GLN A 6 -12.50 13.15 -37.04
CA GLN A 6 -12.33 14.59 -37.30
C GLN A 6 -11.02 15.18 -36.77
N LEU A 7 -10.44 14.58 -35.72
CA LEU A 7 -9.25 15.12 -35.04
C LEU A 7 -7.93 14.58 -35.61
N PHE A 8 -7.96 13.44 -36.32
CA PHE A 8 -6.76 12.75 -36.79
C PHE A 8 -6.88 12.37 -38.27
N PRO A 9 -6.09 12.98 -39.18
CA PRO A 9 -6.22 12.78 -40.63
C PRO A 9 -5.96 11.33 -41.11
N ASN A 10 -5.32 10.50 -40.29
CA ASN A 10 -4.95 9.11 -40.60
C ASN A 10 -5.49 8.10 -39.57
N PHE A 11 -6.62 8.43 -38.92
CA PHE A 11 -7.17 7.66 -37.81
C PHE A 11 -7.29 6.16 -38.10
N GLU A 12 -7.76 5.76 -39.29
CA GLU A 12 -7.95 4.34 -39.64
C GLU A 12 -6.63 3.57 -39.73
N GLN A 13 -5.59 4.17 -40.31
CA GLN A 13 -4.27 3.52 -40.41
C GLN A 13 -3.52 3.50 -39.08
N GLN A 14 -3.66 4.56 -38.26
CA GLN A 14 -3.08 4.60 -36.91
C GLN A 14 -3.82 3.69 -35.93
N GLN A 15 -5.12 3.48 -36.15
CA GLN A 15 -5.92 2.48 -35.44
C GLN A 15 -5.51 1.06 -35.83
N ASP A 16 -5.36 0.75 -37.13
CA ASP A 16 -4.87 -0.56 -37.59
C ASP A 16 -3.46 -0.85 -37.06
N ASP A 17 -2.57 0.15 -37.02
CA ASP A 17 -1.23 0.05 -36.42
C ASP A 17 -1.31 -0.19 -34.90
N PHE A 18 -2.19 0.52 -34.19
CA PHE A 18 -2.43 0.32 -32.75
C PHE A 18 -3.01 -1.07 -32.47
N GLU A 19 -4.00 -1.50 -33.24
CA GLU A 19 -4.61 -2.82 -33.13
C GLU A 19 -3.61 -3.93 -33.47
N THR A 20 -2.68 -3.69 -34.40
CA THR A 20 -1.59 -4.61 -34.73
C THR A 20 -0.60 -4.75 -33.57
N LEU A 21 -0.22 -3.63 -32.93
CA LEU A 21 0.63 -3.61 -31.73
C LEU A 21 -0.08 -4.20 -30.49
N PHE A 22 -1.38 -3.94 -30.34
CA PHE A 22 -2.22 -4.33 -29.20
C PHE A 22 -2.60 -5.81 -29.23
N TYR A 23 -3.06 -6.34 -30.37
CA TYR A 23 -3.61 -7.71 -30.46
C TYR A 23 -2.61 -8.77 -30.88
N PHE A 24 -1.57 -8.43 -31.62
CA PHE A 24 -0.70 -9.44 -32.22
C PHE A 24 0.67 -9.51 -31.58
N GLY A 25 1.11 -8.49 -30.82
CA GLY A 25 2.44 -8.49 -30.19
C GLY A 25 3.60 -8.69 -31.17
N THR A 26 3.32 -8.60 -32.47
CA THR A 26 4.23 -8.88 -33.57
C THR A 26 4.29 -7.64 -34.44
N SER A 27 5.19 -6.74 -34.11
CA SER A 27 5.94 -6.10 -35.17
C SER A 27 7.40 -6.48 -34.96
N ASP A 28 7.86 -7.46 -35.72
CA ASP A 28 9.29 -7.67 -36.01
C ASP A 28 9.90 -6.49 -36.81
N ASP A 29 9.24 -5.32 -36.82
CA ASP A 29 9.74 -4.11 -37.43
C ASP A 29 10.42 -3.27 -36.35
N GLU A 30 11.71 -3.54 -36.15
CA GLU A 30 12.63 -2.69 -35.36
C GLU A 30 12.69 -1.23 -35.87
N ASP A 31 12.01 -0.88 -36.98
CA ASP A 31 12.21 0.37 -37.73
C ASP A 31 10.99 1.31 -37.94
N THR A 32 9.79 1.08 -37.38
CA THR A 32 8.60 1.89 -37.80
C THR A 32 7.64 2.43 -36.73
N ILE A 33 8.06 2.61 -35.46
CA ILE A 33 7.29 3.46 -34.52
C ILE A 33 7.82 4.91 -34.59
N THR A 34 7.13 5.77 -35.33
CA THR A 34 7.43 7.21 -35.36
C THR A 34 6.96 7.90 -34.08
N LEU A 35 7.54 9.06 -33.73
CA LEU A 35 7.10 9.88 -32.60
C LEU A 35 5.60 10.22 -32.67
N GLU A 36 5.08 10.48 -33.87
CA GLU A 36 3.66 10.74 -34.10
C GLU A 36 2.77 9.52 -33.80
N LYS A 37 3.23 8.30 -34.12
CA LYS A 37 2.51 7.05 -33.76
C LYS A 37 2.51 6.84 -32.26
N ARG A 38 3.64 7.09 -31.60
CA ARG A 38 3.75 7.05 -30.12
C ARG A 38 2.76 8.03 -29.47
N ASP A 39 2.71 9.28 -29.93
CA ASP A 39 1.80 10.28 -29.36
C ASP A 39 0.32 9.98 -29.65
N PHE A 40 0.01 9.39 -30.81
CA PHE A 40 -1.34 8.90 -31.11
C PHE A 40 -1.77 7.78 -30.16
N ILE A 41 -0.90 6.79 -29.91
CA ILE A 41 -1.23 5.67 -29.02
C ILE A 41 -1.42 6.15 -27.59
N PHE A 42 -0.53 7.01 -27.10
CA PHE A 42 -0.72 7.65 -25.79
C PHE A 42 -2.02 8.44 -25.72
N ASN A 43 -2.37 9.20 -26.77
CA ASN A 43 -3.64 9.92 -26.82
C ASN A 43 -4.87 9.01 -26.88
N MET A 44 -4.77 7.81 -27.44
CA MET A 44 -5.85 6.81 -27.46
C MET A 44 -6.04 6.16 -26.09
N ILE A 45 -4.93 5.80 -25.42
CA ILE A 45 -4.90 5.31 -24.04
C ILE A 45 -5.53 6.34 -23.10
N SER A 46 -5.03 7.58 -23.09
CA SER A 46 -5.51 8.64 -22.19
C SER A 46 -6.97 9.07 -22.43
N LYS A 47 -7.53 8.80 -23.63
CA LYS A 47 -8.93 9.14 -23.93
C LYS A 47 -9.90 7.98 -23.72
N ASN A 48 -9.41 6.83 -23.28
CA ASN A 48 -10.19 5.59 -23.12
C ASN A 48 -11.08 5.29 -24.35
N LEU A 49 -10.55 5.57 -25.54
CA LEU A 49 -11.27 5.40 -26.80
C LEU A 49 -10.90 4.03 -27.36
N ASP A 50 -11.50 2.96 -26.87
CA ASP A 50 -11.47 1.71 -27.64
C ASP A 50 -12.38 1.84 -28.86
N PRO A 51 -11.85 1.73 -30.09
CA PRO A 51 -12.67 1.74 -31.28
C PRO A 51 -13.59 0.51 -31.43
N ARG A 52 -13.42 -0.57 -30.65
CA ARG A 52 -14.22 -1.81 -30.75
C ARG A 52 -15.23 -2.03 -29.60
N GLY A 53 -15.17 -1.26 -28.52
CA GLY A 53 -16.10 -1.32 -27.39
C GLY A 53 -15.74 -2.29 -26.25
N MET A 54 -14.57 -2.92 -26.27
CA MET A 54 -13.92 -3.58 -25.14
C MET A 54 -12.95 -2.61 -24.44
N MET A 55 -13.31 -2.13 -23.25
CA MET A 55 -12.41 -1.31 -22.45
C MET A 55 -11.14 -2.11 -22.11
N PRO A 56 -9.93 -1.69 -22.54
CA PRO A 56 -8.68 -2.32 -22.14
C PRO A 56 -8.51 -2.19 -20.63
N THR A 57 -7.91 -3.17 -19.98
CA THR A 57 -7.53 -3.02 -18.57
C THR A 57 -6.36 -2.04 -18.44
N VAL A 58 -6.14 -1.50 -17.24
CA VAL A 58 -4.96 -0.67 -16.94
C VAL A 58 -3.66 -1.44 -17.21
N GLU A 59 -3.66 -2.76 -16.98
CA GLU A 59 -2.51 -3.63 -17.28
C GLU A 59 -2.22 -3.69 -18.77
N ASP A 60 -3.25 -3.88 -19.61
CA ASP A 60 -3.11 -3.87 -21.08
C ASP A 60 -2.55 -2.54 -21.58
N MET A 61 -3.04 -1.43 -21.03
CA MET A 61 -2.53 -0.09 -21.36
C MET A 61 -1.07 0.09 -20.94
N CYS A 62 -0.68 -0.45 -19.77
CA CYS A 62 0.69 -0.40 -19.28
C CYS A 62 1.65 -1.20 -20.16
N GLU A 63 1.29 -2.43 -20.54
CA GLU A 63 2.15 -3.26 -21.39
C GLU A 63 2.43 -2.60 -22.74
N VAL A 64 1.40 -2.03 -23.36
CA VAL A 64 1.53 -1.31 -24.63
C VAL A 64 2.40 -0.07 -24.46
N ALA A 65 2.15 0.71 -23.41
CA ALA A 65 2.92 1.91 -23.13
C ALA A 65 4.41 1.62 -22.84
N TYR A 66 4.69 0.53 -22.13
CA TYR A 66 6.05 0.05 -21.88
C TYR A 66 6.78 -0.32 -23.17
N LYS A 67 6.13 -1.13 -24.03
CA LYS A 67 6.72 -1.54 -25.33
C LYS A 67 7.07 -0.35 -26.20
N ILE A 68 6.19 0.66 -26.24
CA ILE A 68 6.41 1.88 -27.02
C ILE A 68 7.55 2.73 -26.44
N ALA A 69 7.63 2.84 -25.11
CA ALA A 69 8.67 3.61 -24.46
C ALA A 69 10.06 2.97 -24.50
N THR A 70 10.11 1.64 -24.61
CA THR A 70 11.36 0.87 -24.70
C THR A 70 11.77 0.52 -26.13
N PHE A 71 10.96 0.91 -27.11
CA PHE A 71 11.26 0.78 -28.53
C PHE A 71 12.62 1.42 -28.88
N GLY A 72 13.42 0.74 -29.71
CA GLY A 72 14.79 1.16 -30.03
C GLY A 72 15.87 0.58 -29.09
N GLY A 73 15.56 -0.49 -28.36
CA GLY A 73 16.55 -1.25 -27.59
C GLY A 73 16.83 -0.72 -26.19
N LYS A 74 15.96 0.13 -25.63
CA LYS A 74 16.08 0.55 -24.23
C LYS A 74 15.78 -0.65 -23.32
N LYS A 75 16.61 -0.86 -22.30
CA LYS A 75 16.50 -2.01 -21.39
C LYS A 75 15.28 -1.98 -20.47
N GLY A 76 14.67 -0.81 -20.29
CA GLY A 76 13.47 -0.60 -19.46
C GLY A 76 13.20 0.89 -19.23
N LEU A 77 12.39 1.21 -18.24
CA LEU A 77 11.99 2.58 -17.93
C LEU A 77 12.86 3.16 -16.80
N ASP A 78 13.42 4.35 -17.02
CA ASP A 78 13.96 5.16 -15.93
C ASP A 78 12.83 5.94 -15.24
N ILE A 79 13.16 6.70 -14.19
CA ILE A 79 12.17 7.48 -13.42
C ILE A 79 11.40 8.50 -14.27
N GLU A 80 12.02 9.14 -15.27
CA GLU A 80 11.33 10.13 -16.11
C GLU A 80 10.31 9.46 -17.02
N ASP A 81 10.71 8.34 -17.63
CA ASP A 81 9.83 7.55 -18.47
C ASP A 81 8.70 6.93 -17.66
N TYR A 82 9.00 6.37 -16.49
CA TYR A 82 8.01 5.86 -15.54
C TYR A 82 6.95 6.92 -15.23
N MET A 83 7.37 8.09 -14.75
CA MET A 83 6.47 9.18 -14.36
C MET A 83 5.60 9.61 -15.54
N ARG A 84 6.21 9.89 -16.69
CA ARG A 84 5.51 10.34 -17.90
C ARG A 84 4.49 9.32 -18.39
N ILE A 85 4.83 8.02 -18.34
CA ILE A 85 3.96 6.97 -18.85
C ILE A 85 2.82 6.70 -17.87
N ARG A 86 3.11 6.61 -16.55
CA ARG A 86 2.09 6.43 -15.51
C ARG A 86 1.03 7.53 -15.61
N GLN A 87 1.45 8.80 -15.65
CA GLN A 87 0.53 9.94 -15.80
C GLN A 87 -0.39 9.80 -17.03
N LYS A 88 0.12 9.28 -18.14
CA LYS A 88 -0.66 9.08 -19.36
C LYS A 88 -1.63 7.90 -19.30
N VAL A 89 -1.27 6.85 -18.55
CA VAL A 89 -2.09 5.63 -18.41
C VAL A 89 -3.20 5.84 -17.38
N THR A 90 -2.90 6.51 -16.26
CA THR A 90 -3.86 6.71 -15.16
C THR A 90 -4.61 8.03 -15.22
N ASP A 91 -4.21 8.97 -16.09
CA ASP A 91 -4.73 10.35 -16.13
C ASP A 91 -4.56 11.10 -14.79
N GLU A 92 -3.60 10.67 -13.97
CA GLU A 92 -3.24 11.29 -12.69
C GLU A 92 -1.97 12.12 -12.84
N GLU A 93 -2.03 13.40 -12.47
CA GLU A 93 -0.82 14.18 -12.27
C GLU A 93 -0.11 13.74 -10.98
N ILE A 94 1.15 13.34 -11.13
CA ILE A 94 2.03 13.03 -9.99
C ILE A 94 3.30 13.87 -10.03
N THR A 95 3.80 14.21 -8.85
CA THR A 95 5.10 14.81 -8.66
C THR A 95 6.22 13.79 -8.87
N ARG A 96 7.44 14.28 -9.04
CA ARG A 96 8.63 13.42 -9.09
C ARG A 96 8.81 12.66 -7.78
N GLU A 97 8.57 13.30 -6.64
CA GLU A 97 8.73 12.68 -5.33
C GLU A 97 7.77 11.49 -5.17
N GLU A 98 6.49 11.67 -5.49
CA GLU A 98 5.51 10.58 -5.45
C GLU A 98 5.88 9.43 -6.41
N ALA A 99 6.39 9.77 -7.60
CA ALA A 99 6.86 8.77 -8.55
C ALA A 99 8.06 7.98 -8.01
N LEU A 100 9.00 8.64 -7.33
CA LEU A 100 10.19 7.99 -6.75
C LEU A 100 9.82 7.03 -5.61
N GLU A 101 8.88 7.39 -4.74
CA GLU A 101 8.46 6.55 -3.62
C GLU A 101 7.94 5.18 -4.11
N SER A 102 7.23 5.15 -5.24
CA SER A 102 6.73 3.93 -5.88
C SER A 102 7.81 3.23 -6.71
N TYR A 103 8.59 4.00 -7.49
CA TYR A 103 9.62 3.48 -8.38
C TYR A 103 10.68 2.65 -7.64
N GLU A 104 11.18 3.15 -6.50
CA GLU A 104 12.23 2.48 -5.72
C GLU A 104 11.79 1.13 -5.15
N TYR A 105 10.49 0.90 -4.95
CA TYR A 105 9.98 -0.39 -4.50
C TYR A 105 10.15 -1.48 -5.56
N TYR A 106 10.00 -1.11 -6.84
CA TYR A 106 10.05 -2.05 -7.98
C TYR A 106 11.41 -2.15 -8.66
N ASP A 107 12.35 -1.24 -8.36
CA ASP A 107 13.75 -1.32 -8.80
C ASP A 107 14.54 -2.34 -7.96
N ILE A 108 14.18 -3.61 -8.12
CA ILE A 108 14.75 -4.74 -7.36
C ILE A 108 16.27 -4.86 -7.57
N TYR A 109 16.76 -4.50 -8.76
CA TYR A 109 18.17 -4.62 -9.12
C TYR A 109 18.99 -3.37 -8.79
N LYS A 110 18.35 -2.28 -8.38
CA LYS A 110 18.98 -0.97 -8.10
C LYS A 110 19.81 -0.45 -9.27
N ASP A 111 19.41 -0.80 -10.48
CA ASP A 111 20.07 -0.36 -11.71
C ASP A 111 19.39 0.89 -12.30
N ASN A 112 18.41 1.44 -11.57
CA ASN A 112 17.56 2.56 -11.99
C ASN A 112 16.83 2.24 -13.29
N ILE A 113 16.34 1.00 -13.43
CA ILE A 113 15.53 0.58 -14.58
C ILE A 113 14.39 -0.35 -14.13
N LEU A 114 13.14 0.01 -14.48
CA LEU A 114 12.01 -0.90 -14.36
C LEU A 114 11.82 -1.71 -15.64
N ASN A 115 11.73 -3.04 -15.51
CA ASN A 115 11.29 -3.90 -16.60
C ASN A 115 9.75 -3.90 -16.74
N ASN A 116 9.22 -4.56 -17.77
CA ASN A 116 7.78 -4.55 -18.07
C ASN A 116 6.94 -5.02 -16.86
N VAL A 117 7.31 -6.14 -16.25
CA VAL A 117 6.59 -6.72 -15.11
C VAL A 117 6.61 -5.77 -13.92
N ALA A 118 7.77 -5.19 -13.62
CA ALA A 118 7.93 -4.22 -12.55
C ALA A 118 7.07 -2.96 -12.78
N PHE A 119 7.04 -2.46 -14.02
CA PHE A 119 6.22 -1.32 -14.39
C PHE A 119 4.71 -1.61 -14.29
N VAL A 120 4.24 -2.71 -14.88
CA VAL A 120 2.81 -3.08 -14.83
C VAL A 120 2.36 -3.27 -13.38
N ASN A 121 3.13 -4.01 -12.58
CA ASN A 121 2.83 -4.18 -11.16
C ASN A 121 2.81 -2.83 -10.43
N SER A 122 3.74 -1.93 -10.73
CA SER A 122 3.76 -0.61 -10.09
C SER A 122 2.53 0.25 -10.37
N VAL A 123 1.91 0.14 -11.54
CA VAL A 123 0.69 0.90 -11.84
C VAL A 123 -0.55 0.20 -11.29
N ASN A 124 -0.62 -1.14 -11.41
CA ASN A 124 -1.73 -1.92 -10.90
C ASN A 124 -1.81 -1.86 -9.36
N GLU A 125 -0.68 -2.09 -8.69
CA GLU A 125 -0.61 -2.05 -7.24
C GLU A 125 -0.72 -0.62 -6.70
N GLU A 126 -0.60 0.44 -7.52
CA GLU A 126 -0.90 1.85 -7.18
C GLU A 126 -2.40 2.14 -7.03
N GLN A 127 -3.26 1.36 -7.69
CA GLN A 127 -4.70 1.55 -7.65
C GLN A 127 -5.26 1.28 -6.23
N PRO A 128 -6.39 1.92 -5.86
CA PRO A 128 -7.11 1.59 -4.62
C PRO A 128 -7.39 0.09 -4.50
N ILE A 129 -7.50 -0.39 -3.27
CA ILE A 129 -7.88 -1.79 -3.00
C ILE A 129 -9.37 -1.94 -3.33
N ASP A 130 -9.70 -2.93 -4.15
CA ASP A 130 -11.06 -3.27 -4.54
C ASP A 130 -11.54 -4.53 -3.80
N GLU A 131 -12.81 -4.63 -3.44
CA GLU A 131 -13.39 -5.81 -2.77
C GLU A 131 -13.24 -7.10 -3.59
N THR A 132 -13.09 -6.98 -4.91
CA THR A 132 -12.89 -8.10 -5.84
C THR A 132 -11.42 -8.48 -6.03
N ASP A 133 -10.48 -7.72 -5.45
CA ASP A 133 -9.06 -8.02 -5.55
C ASP A 133 -8.74 -9.38 -4.89
N PRO A 134 -7.92 -10.23 -5.54
CA PRO A 134 -7.49 -11.47 -4.92
C PRO A 134 -6.63 -11.17 -3.68
N PRO A 135 -6.66 -12.00 -2.62
CA PRO A 135 -5.93 -11.73 -1.37
C PRO A 135 -4.43 -11.45 -1.55
N LEU A 136 -3.80 -12.08 -2.55
CA LEU A 136 -2.39 -11.84 -2.88
C LEU A 136 -2.15 -10.43 -3.44
N LEU A 137 -3.08 -9.88 -4.22
CA LEU A 137 -2.99 -8.52 -4.74
C LEU A 137 -3.22 -7.49 -3.63
N VAL A 138 -4.19 -7.74 -2.75
CA VAL A 138 -4.43 -6.91 -1.55
C VAL A 138 -3.15 -6.81 -0.70
N ASP A 139 -2.52 -7.95 -0.39
CA ASP A 139 -1.26 -7.99 0.38
C ASP A 139 -0.13 -7.20 -0.30
N ARG A 140 -0.01 -7.29 -1.63
CA ARG A 140 0.99 -6.52 -2.40
C ARG A 140 0.70 -5.03 -2.40
N LYS A 141 -0.55 -4.62 -2.63
CA LYS A 141 -0.99 -3.21 -2.56
C LYS A 141 -0.67 -2.59 -1.20
N MET A 142 -0.99 -3.30 -0.11
CA MET A 142 -0.70 -2.85 1.26
C MET A 142 0.80 -2.74 1.53
N LYS A 143 1.61 -3.72 1.10
CA LYS A 143 3.08 -3.69 1.28
C LYS A 143 3.73 -2.57 0.48
N ARG A 144 3.30 -2.36 -0.76
CA ARG A 144 3.74 -1.24 -1.60
C ARG A 144 3.41 0.09 -0.93
N TYR A 145 2.18 0.26 -0.45
CA TYR A 145 1.79 1.46 0.27
C TYR A 145 2.64 1.68 1.54
N ALA A 146 2.86 0.65 2.35
CA ALA A 146 3.70 0.75 3.54
C ALA A 146 5.14 1.15 3.22
N TYR A 147 5.70 0.67 2.11
CA TYR A 147 7.01 1.10 1.62
C TYR A 147 7.00 2.57 1.18
N LYS A 148 5.95 3.01 0.48
CA LYS A 148 5.76 4.40 0.06
C LYS A 148 5.79 5.35 1.28
N VAL A 149 5.03 4.99 2.32
CA VAL A 149 5.02 5.71 3.60
C VAL A 149 6.41 5.72 4.24
N LEU A 150 7.12 4.58 4.28
CA LEU A 150 8.49 4.52 4.79
C LEU A 150 9.40 5.52 4.08
N LYS A 151 9.36 5.58 2.74
CA LYS A 151 10.20 6.50 1.95
C LYS A 151 9.88 7.97 2.20
N ARG A 152 8.60 8.28 2.31
CA ARG A 152 8.13 9.65 2.57
C ARG A 152 8.52 10.14 3.96
N GLU A 153 8.42 9.28 4.97
CA GLU A 153 8.61 9.64 6.38
C GLU A 153 10.06 9.47 6.87
N ASP A 154 10.85 8.57 6.27
CA ASP A 154 12.28 8.37 6.58
C ASP A 154 13.19 9.35 5.81
N LYS A 155 12.91 10.65 5.94
CA LYS A 155 13.64 11.72 5.22
C LYS A 155 15.10 11.87 5.63
N ASP A 156 15.44 11.41 6.83
CA ASP A 156 16.81 11.35 7.36
C ASP A 156 17.53 10.06 6.99
N HIS A 157 16.85 9.13 6.31
CA HIS A 157 17.37 7.82 5.88
C HIS A 157 17.95 7.01 7.04
N SER A 158 17.39 7.14 8.24
CA SER A 158 17.88 6.45 9.43
C SER A 158 17.46 4.98 9.45
N ASN A 159 16.43 4.61 8.68
CA ASN A 159 15.77 3.30 8.69
C ASN A 159 15.26 2.88 10.08
N VAL A 160 15.13 3.83 11.00
CA VAL A 160 14.60 3.63 12.36
C VAL A 160 13.64 4.74 12.72
N PHE A 161 12.66 4.39 13.57
CA PHE A 161 11.61 5.30 14.02
C PHE A 161 11.58 5.33 15.53
N GLY A 162 12.04 6.43 16.11
CA GLY A 162 11.73 6.77 17.49
C GLY A 162 10.26 7.21 17.63
N ARG A 163 9.77 7.23 18.87
CA ARG A 163 8.36 7.52 19.24
C ARG A 163 7.71 8.68 18.46
N GLU A 164 8.36 9.85 18.42
CA GLU A 164 7.79 11.05 17.78
C GLU A 164 7.69 10.89 16.25
N LYS A 165 8.73 10.34 15.63
CA LYS A 165 8.77 10.09 14.18
C LYS A 165 7.72 9.04 13.79
N PHE A 166 7.60 7.97 14.59
CA PHE A 166 6.57 6.95 14.41
C PHE A 166 5.16 7.54 14.48
N LEU A 167 4.84 8.28 15.56
CA LEU A 167 3.51 8.86 15.73
C LEU A 167 3.15 9.81 14.59
N LYS A 168 4.10 10.67 14.19
CA LYS A 168 3.89 11.59 13.08
C LYS A 168 3.59 10.85 11.77
N ALA A 169 4.37 9.81 11.48
CA ALA A 169 4.19 8.98 10.30
C ALA A 169 2.82 8.29 10.27
N MET A 170 2.43 7.64 11.37
CA MET A 170 1.16 6.92 11.47
C MET A 170 -0.06 7.85 11.43
N LYS A 171 0.04 9.06 12.01
CA LYS A 171 -1.00 10.09 11.87
C LYS A 171 -1.18 10.51 10.42
N SER A 172 -0.10 10.63 9.64
CA SER A 172 -0.20 10.90 8.20
C SER A 172 -0.97 9.80 7.49
N VAL A 173 -0.71 8.52 7.85
CA VAL A 173 -1.45 7.38 7.29
C VAL A 173 -2.95 7.48 7.61
N ILE A 174 -3.33 7.83 8.84
CA ILE A 174 -4.75 8.02 9.20
C ILE A 174 -5.38 9.15 8.38
N LEU A 175 -4.71 10.30 8.28
CA LEU A 175 -5.22 11.45 7.53
C LEU A 175 -5.37 11.15 6.02
N GLU A 176 -4.51 10.30 5.46
CA GLU A 176 -4.59 9.84 4.06
C GLU A 176 -5.77 8.90 3.80
N MET A 177 -6.27 8.22 4.83
CA MET A 177 -7.53 7.46 4.77
C MET A 177 -8.76 8.36 4.97
N GLU A 178 -8.62 9.67 4.73
CA GLU A 178 -9.65 10.71 4.91
C GLU A 178 -10.26 10.74 6.32
N SER A 179 -9.51 10.21 7.30
CA SER A 179 -9.94 10.02 8.68
C SER A 179 -9.40 11.09 9.62
N ASN A 180 -10.09 11.35 10.73
CA ASN A 180 -9.60 12.27 11.77
C ASN A 180 -8.72 11.51 12.76
N VAL A 181 -7.68 12.17 13.26
CA VAL A 181 -6.86 11.63 14.35
C VAL A 181 -7.49 12.00 15.69
N THR A 182 -7.92 11.01 16.46
CA THR A 182 -8.45 11.17 17.82
C THR A 182 -7.38 10.92 18.87
N GLU A 183 -7.64 11.34 20.11
CA GLU A 183 -6.78 11.00 21.25
C GLU A 183 -6.67 9.48 21.45
N ASN A 184 -7.74 8.74 21.14
CA ASN A 184 -7.73 7.28 21.21
C ASN A 184 -6.77 6.67 20.19
N ASP A 185 -6.77 7.16 18.94
CA ASP A 185 -5.82 6.72 17.92
C ASP A 185 -4.37 6.96 18.38
N GLU A 186 -4.10 8.10 19.01
CA GLU A 186 -2.76 8.39 19.55
C GLU A 186 -2.36 7.41 20.65
N ASN A 187 -3.25 7.13 21.59
CA ASN A 187 -3.02 6.18 22.68
C ASN A 187 -2.77 4.76 22.13
N LEU A 188 -3.56 4.34 21.15
CA LEU A 188 -3.43 3.05 20.50
C LEU A 188 -2.12 2.93 19.70
N LEU A 189 -1.76 3.97 18.95
CA LEU A 189 -0.47 4.04 18.25
C LEU A 189 0.71 3.99 19.23
N LEU A 190 0.62 4.70 20.36
CA LEU A 190 1.63 4.63 21.43
C LEU A 190 1.73 3.25 22.05
N PHE A 191 0.59 2.59 22.26
CA PHE A 191 0.52 1.24 22.76
C PHE A 191 1.24 0.26 21.83
N ILE A 192 0.89 0.21 20.53
CA ILE A 192 1.53 -0.70 19.57
C ILE A 192 3.03 -0.40 19.41
N TYR A 193 3.42 0.89 19.46
CA TYR A 193 4.81 1.30 19.43
C TYR A 193 5.59 0.73 20.61
N LYS A 194 5.06 0.85 21.83
CA LYS A 194 5.70 0.30 23.04
C LYS A 194 5.85 -1.21 23.02
N LEU A 195 4.90 -1.92 22.42
CA LEU A 195 4.98 -3.36 22.27
C LEU A 195 6.05 -3.80 21.27
N LYS A 196 6.33 -2.99 20.25
CA LYS A 196 7.26 -3.32 19.16
C LYS A 196 8.64 -2.69 19.29
N GLU A 197 8.81 -1.64 20.09
CA GLU A 197 10.09 -0.96 20.21
C GLU A 197 11.18 -1.86 20.83
N HIS A 198 12.39 -1.66 20.34
CA HIS A 198 13.62 -2.19 20.88
C HIS A 198 14.59 -1.01 21.07
N ASN A 199 15.08 -0.79 22.30
CA ASN A 199 15.92 0.36 22.64
C ASN A 199 15.30 1.74 22.31
N ASN A 200 13.98 1.88 22.45
CA ASN A 200 13.22 3.10 22.12
C ASN A 200 13.15 3.43 20.63
N GLU A 201 13.32 2.45 19.75
CA GLU A 201 13.21 2.60 18.31
C GLU A 201 12.52 1.36 17.71
N ILE A 202 11.87 1.53 16.56
CA ILE A 202 11.46 0.41 15.68
C ILE A 202 12.23 0.50 14.36
N ASP A 203 12.61 -0.65 13.81
CA ASP A 203 13.23 -0.72 12.48
C ASP A 203 12.20 -0.53 11.36
N SER A 204 12.71 -0.30 10.14
CA SER A 204 11.88 -0.06 8.95
C SER A 204 10.93 -1.23 8.62
N GLU A 205 11.35 -2.48 8.87
CA GLU A 205 10.51 -3.66 8.60
C GLU A 205 9.33 -3.72 9.56
N THR A 206 9.60 -3.51 10.85
CA THR A 206 8.59 -3.42 11.90
C THR A 206 7.64 -2.25 11.65
N PHE A 207 8.16 -1.09 11.26
CA PHE A 207 7.34 0.07 10.89
C PHE A 207 6.38 -0.25 9.73
N MET A 208 6.88 -0.81 8.63
CA MET A 208 6.03 -1.17 7.48
C MET A 208 4.94 -2.18 7.86
N ASN A 209 5.28 -3.18 8.69
CA ASN A 209 4.30 -4.15 9.19
C ASN A 209 3.21 -3.50 10.06
N LEU A 210 3.55 -2.46 10.84
CA LEU A 210 2.58 -1.70 11.63
C LEU A 210 1.68 -0.82 10.74
N VAL A 211 2.22 -0.23 9.66
CA VAL A 211 1.41 0.47 8.65
C VAL A 211 0.39 -0.50 8.05
N VAL A 212 0.82 -1.68 7.59
CA VAL A 212 -0.08 -2.71 7.05
C VAL A 212 -1.13 -3.15 8.08
N THR A 213 -0.74 -3.34 9.34
CA THR A 213 -1.70 -3.69 10.40
C THR A 213 -2.76 -2.61 10.55
N CYS A 214 -2.38 -1.34 10.53
CA CYS A 214 -3.34 -0.24 10.63
C CYS A 214 -4.27 -0.22 9.42
N LEU A 215 -3.77 -0.40 8.19
CA LEU A 215 -4.59 -0.48 6.98
C LEU A 215 -5.66 -1.58 7.06
N ILE A 216 -5.31 -2.75 7.60
CA ILE A 216 -6.26 -3.88 7.76
C ILE A 216 -7.33 -3.57 8.83
N CYS A 217 -6.94 -2.82 9.87
CA CYS A 217 -7.80 -2.49 10.99
C CYS A 217 -8.48 -1.11 10.85
N PHE A 218 -8.44 -0.51 9.65
CA PHE A 218 -9.32 0.62 9.34
C PHE A 218 -10.74 0.09 9.17
N ASN A 219 -11.72 0.81 9.71
CA ASN A 219 -13.12 0.45 9.58
C ASN A 219 -13.61 0.72 8.15
N ASP A 220 -13.88 -0.35 7.39
CA ASP A 220 -14.55 -0.25 6.07
C ASP A 220 -16.05 0.09 6.18
N VAL A 221 -16.62 0.11 7.40
CA VAL A 221 -18.06 0.25 7.61
C VAL A 221 -18.34 1.11 8.85
N MET A 222 -18.85 2.34 8.62
CA MET A 222 -19.62 3.21 9.52
C MET A 222 -18.92 4.43 10.15
N GLU A 223 -19.44 5.60 9.74
CA GLU A 223 -19.80 6.84 10.49
C GLU A 223 -18.76 7.54 11.40
N GLU A 224 -17.69 6.90 11.84
CA GLU A 224 -16.61 7.49 12.62
C GLU A 224 -15.24 7.07 12.03
N ASP A 225 -14.73 7.89 11.11
CA ASP A 225 -13.48 7.69 10.38
C ASP A 225 -12.25 7.66 11.33
N THR A 226 -12.01 6.52 11.99
CA THR A 226 -10.96 6.29 13.02
C THR A 226 -10.45 4.83 12.98
N LEU A 227 -9.32 4.54 13.67
CA LEU A 227 -8.81 3.17 13.79
C LEU A 227 -9.77 2.29 14.60
N ASN A 228 -10.06 1.08 14.12
CA ASN A 228 -10.81 0.12 14.90
C ASN A 228 -9.94 -0.43 16.05
N ASN A 229 -10.14 0.12 17.25
CA ASN A 229 -9.39 -0.27 18.44
C ASN A 229 -9.45 -1.78 18.69
N LYS A 230 -10.64 -2.37 18.54
CA LYS A 230 -10.87 -3.80 18.75
C LYS A 230 -10.04 -4.65 17.78
N ASP A 231 -10.01 -4.30 16.50
CA ASP A 231 -9.27 -5.06 15.48
C ASP A 231 -7.76 -4.92 15.66
N ILE A 232 -7.28 -3.74 16.11
CA ILE A 232 -5.87 -3.54 16.49
C ILE A 232 -5.52 -4.39 17.71
N LEU A 233 -6.33 -4.36 18.78
CA LEU A 233 -6.11 -5.14 19.99
C LEU A 233 -6.16 -6.65 19.70
N GLU A 234 -7.05 -7.10 18.82
CA GLU A 234 -7.07 -8.48 18.33
C GLU A 234 -5.77 -8.81 17.56
N SER A 235 -5.32 -7.95 16.66
CA SER A 235 -4.06 -8.12 15.93
C SER A 235 -2.85 -8.21 16.88
N VAL A 236 -2.84 -7.37 17.91
CA VAL A 236 -1.83 -7.37 18.97
C VAL A 236 -1.85 -8.69 19.73
N PHE A 237 -3.02 -9.16 20.16
CA PHE A 237 -3.17 -10.47 20.82
C PHE A 237 -2.54 -11.59 19.98
N LEU A 238 -2.86 -11.62 18.68
CA LEU A 238 -2.37 -12.62 17.73
C LEU A 238 -0.85 -12.56 17.50
N TRP A 239 -0.19 -11.41 17.69
CA TRP A 239 1.28 -11.33 17.63
C TRP A 239 1.96 -12.20 18.69
N PHE A 240 1.34 -12.36 19.86
CA PHE A 240 1.92 -13.09 20.99
C PHE A 240 1.48 -14.56 21.04
N VAL A 241 0.26 -14.87 20.59
CA VAL A 241 -0.27 -16.25 20.65
C VAL A 241 -0.22 -17.01 19.33
N GLY A 242 -0.17 -16.31 18.20
CA GLY A 242 -0.27 -16.86 16.85
C GLY A 242 -1.72 -16.95 16.34
N LYS A 243 -1.90 -16.93 15.00
CA LYS A 243 -3.19 -16.76 14.31
C LYS A 243 -4.28 -17.78 14.71
N ASP A 244 -3.90 -19.00 15.07
CA ASP A 244 -4.87 -20.08 15.38
C ASP A 244 -5.19 -20.21 16.87
N LYS A 245 -4.62 -19.35 17.73
CA LYS A 245 -4.80 -19.44 19.19
C LYS A 245 -5.75 -18.38 19.69
N LYS A 246 -6.67 -18.80 20.55
CA LYS A 246 -7.64 -17.92 21.22
C LYS A 246 -7.28 -17.63 22.67
N PHE A 247 -6.14 -18.14 23.15
CA PHE A 247 -5.76 -18.12 24.56
C PHE A 247 -4.31 -17.70 24.75
N MET A 248 -4.10 -16.71 25.61
CA MET A 248 -2.79 -16.20 26.03
C MET A 248 -2.54 -16.63 27.48
N SER A 249 -1.39 -17.24 27.77
CA SER A 249 -1.00 -17.56 29.14
C SER A 249 -0.71 -16.29 29.95
N LEU A 250 -0.85 -16.36 31.28
CA LEU A 250 -0.51 -15.22 32.15
C LEU A 250 0.95 -14.76 32.01
N GLU A 251 1.89 -15.68 31.75
CA GLU A 251 3.29 -15.32 31.49
C GLU A 251 3.44 -14.41 30.26
N LYS A 252 2.68 -14.68 29.19
CA LYS A 252 2.70 -13.84 27.99
C LYS A 252 1.98 -12.52 28.24
N LEU A 253 0.88 -12.54 28.97
CA LEU A 253 0.18 -11.32 29.36
C LEU A 253 1.07 -10.42 30.22
N ASP A 254 1.81 -10.99 31.18
CA ASP A 254 2.76 -10.25 32.02
C ASP A 254 3.85 -9.62 31.15
N PHE A 255 4.39 -10.35 30.17
CA PHE A 255 5.33 -9.77 29.20
C PHE A 255 4.75 -8.58 28.41
N VAL A 256 3.49 -8.65 27.99
CA VAL A 256 2.79 -7.52 27.33
C VAL A 256 2.65 -6.34 28.28
N LEU A 257 2.24 -6.57 29.52
CA LEU A 257 2.08 -5.54 30.53
C LEU A 257 3.43 -4.89 30.92
N GLU A 258 4.50 -5.67 31.04
CA GLU A 258 5.85 -5.18 31.33
C GLU A 258 6.34 -4.21 30.26
N LYS A 259 6.05 -4.48 28.98
CA LYS A 259 6.35 -3.56 27.86
C LYS A 259 5.66 -2.19 28.00
N LEU A 260 4.56 -2.14 28.75
CA LEU A 260 3.80 -0.93 29.05
C LEU A 260 4.15 -0.32 30.40
N ASN A 261 5.20 -0.84 31.07
CA ASN A 261 5.57 -0.50 32.44
C ASN A 261 4.45 -0.78 33.46
N MET A 262 3.62 -1.78 33.18
CA MET A 262 2.61 -2.32 34.09
C MET A 262 3.08 -3.66 34.65
N SER A 263 2.42 -4.15 35.69
CA SER A 263 2.66 -5.48 36.25
C SER A 263 1.36 -6.23 36.36
N ILE A 264 1.37 -7.52 36.04
CA ILE A 264 0.22 -8.39 36.27
C ILE A 264 -0.19 -8.46 37.75
N ASN A 265 0.73 -8.12 38.66
CA ASN A 265 0.48 -8.07 40.10
C ASN A 265 -0.23 -6.79 40.56
N ASN A 266 -0.55 -5.87 39.64
CA ASN A 266 -1.35 -4.70 39.96
C ASN A 266 -2.74 -5.15 40.48
N GLU A 267 -3.17 -4.62 41.63
CA GLU A 267 -4.43 -5.00 42.29
C GLU A 267 -5.64 -4.91 41.34
N ASN A 268 -5.66 -3.86 40.52
CA ASN A 268 -6.70 -3.61 39.51
C ASN A 268 -6.74 -4.71 38.43
N ILE A 269 -5.57 -5.16 37.96
CA ILE A 269 -5.45 -6.22 36.95
C ILE A 269 -5.79 -7.58 37.56
N ILE A 270 -5.31 -7.86 38.78
CA ILE A 270 -5.66 -9.10 39.50
C ILE A 270 -7.17 -9.19 39.70
N GLU A 271 -7.81 -8.09 40.12
CA GLU A 271 -9.24 -8.05 40.33
C GLU A 271 -10.01 -8.29 39.02
N PHE A 272 -9.62 -7.62 37.93
CA PHE A 272 -10.17 -7.87 36.60
C PHE A 272 -10.06 -9.35 36.21
N LEU A 273 -8.86 -9.94 36.30
CA LEU A 273 -8.63 -11.34 35.92
C LEU A 273 -9.48 -12.31 36.73
N LYS A 274 -9.69 -12.04 38.03
CA LYS A 274 -10.57 -12.87 38.88
C LYS A 274 -12.03 -12.73 38.50
N GLN A 275 -12.50 -11.52 38.24
CA GLN A 275 -13.89 -11.25 37.88
C GLN A 275 -14.24 -11.86 36.50
N SER A 276 -13.30 -11.83 35.57
CA SER A 276 -13.43 -12.41 34.22
C SER A 276 -13.09 -13.90 34.15
N GLY A 277 -12.78 -14.57 35.27
CA GLY A 277 -12.44 -16.01 35.30
C GLY A 277 -11.16 -16.38 34.55
N CYS A 278 -10.22 -15.45 34.43
CA CYS A 278 -8.98 -15.54 33.66
C CYS A 278 -7.75 -15.87 34.54
N GLU A 279 -7.90 -16.78 35.50
CA GLU A 279 -6.86 -17.03 36.52
C GLU A 279 -5.65 -17.83 36.01
N THR A 280 -5.74 -18.39 34.80
CA THR A 280 -4.67 -19.18 34.17
C THR A 280 -4.20 -18.61 32.84
N GLY A 281 -4.90 -17.59 32.34
CA GLY A 281 -4.66 -16.93 31.06
C GLY A 281 -5.92 -16.21 30.60
N ILE A 282 -5.82 -15.52 29.47
CA ILE A 282 -6.83 -14.59 28.97
C ILE A 282 -7.23 -14.94 27.54
N PHE A 283 -8.52 -14.86 27.22
CA PHE A 283 -9.02 -14.99 25.85
C PHE A 283 -9.00 -13.64 25.14
N VAL A 284 -9.12 -13.65 23.81
CA VAL A 284 -9.04 -12.43 22.99
C VAL A 284 -10.02 -11.33 23.43
N ASN A 285 -11.28 -11.69 23.75
CA ASN A 285 -12.27 -10.71 24.19
C ASN A 285 -11.91 -10.11 25.55
N ASP A 286 -11.52 -10.94 26.52
CA ASP A 286 -11.12 -10.46 27.84
C ASP A 286 -9.83 -9.61 27.77
N PHE A 287 -8.94 -9.89 26.80
CA PHE A 287 -7.75 -9.08 26.52
C PHE A 287 -8.13 -7.71 25.98
N ILE A 288 -9.07 -7.65 25.03
CA ILE A 288 -9.61 -6.38 24.51
C ILE A 288 -10.23 -5.58 25.67
N ASP A 289 -11.14 -6.20 26.43
CA ASP A 289 -11.83 -5.56 27.56
C ASP A 289 -10.85 -5.02 28.61
N LEU A 290 -9.74 -5.74 28.87
CA LEU A 290 -8.69 -5.30 29.79
C LEU A 290 -8.02 -4.00 29.30
N PHE A 291 -7.66 -3.93 28.01
CA PHE A 291 -6.93 -2.77 27.47
C PHE A 291 -7.85 -1.56 27.26
N GLU A 292 -9.10 -1.79 26.84
CA GLU A 292 -10.13 -0.74 26.81
C GLU A 292 -10.37 -0.15 28.21
N TRP A 293 -10.43 -1.01 29.24
CA TRP A 293 -10.57 -0.57 30.63
C TRP A 293 -9.37 0.25 31.13
N LEU A 294 -8.17 -0.02 30.60
CA LEU A 294 -6.96 0.75 30.89
C LEU A 294 -6.87 2.07 30.11
N GLY A 295 -7.85 2.37 29.25
CA GLY A 295 -7.91 3.59 28.45
C GLY A 295 -7.08 3.52 27.16
N ILE A 296 -6.90 2.32 26.61
CA ILE A 296 -6.30 2.06 25.30
C ILE A 296 -7.41 1.81 24.28
#